data_AF-A0A9P7CZU3-F1
#
_entry.id   AF-A0A9P7CZU3-F1
#
_cell.length_a   1.000
_cell.length_b   1.000
_cell.length_c   1.000
_cell.angle_alpha   90.00
_cell.angle_beta   90.00
_cell.angle_gamma   90.00
#
_symmetry.space_group_name_H-M   'P 1'
#
loop_
_entity.id
_entity.type
_entity.pdbx_description
1 polymer ?
#
loop_
_entity_poly.entity_id
_entity_poly.type
_entity_poly.pdbx_seq_one_letter_code
_entity_poly.pdbx_strand_id
1 'polypeptide(L)'
;MSKRLASFHGPSTPTSSPISQVKKSVTPASPSRASDVSIHRKFRTLLHELRSIANTWDDIVLVDGLKTARTLVDSRTELDNALAMVPAGTQPRSVMVSPKLDVMDECITLLDSILVKLSKLLRRMSTVLDNMEALMFEAERLKGFQWCHEEPLWVSWPIEKFVLSLSELTTPYHRSLALHKELVDALRSHTVSFEDSRNAINQWVEQPFLRDDGWDAKWEDLCEAEVEKWDTR
;
A
#
# COMPACT_ATOMS: atom_id res chain seq x y z
N MET A 1 -54.92 57.02 44.90
CA MET A 1 -55.58 57.77 43.80
C MET A 1 -54.84 57.52 42.50
N SER A 2 -55.55 57.43 41.37
CA SER A 2 -55.08 57.37 39.96
C SER A 2 -54.39 56.08 39.51
N LYS A 3 -54.57 55.49 38.31
CA LYS A 3 -55.41 55.66 37.10
C LYS A 3 -55.16 54.33 36.30
N ARG A 4 -56.20 53.57 35.84
CA ARG A 4 -56.61 53.35 34.42
C ARG A 4 -55.43 53.03 33.45
N LEU A 5 -55.36 51.99 32.59
CA LEU A 5 -56.32 51.24 31.74
C LEU A 5 -55.58 50.06 31.02
N ALA A 6 -56.34 49.22 30.29
CA ALA A 6 -55.97 48.15 29.34
C ALA A 6 -55.79 46.74 29.95
N SER A 7 -56.24 45.62 29.38
CA SER A 7 -56.65 45.30 28.00
C SER A 7 -57.66 44.15 28.03
N PHE A 8 -58.54 44.13 27.03
CA PHE A 8 -59.68 43.24 26.85
C PHE A 8 -59.37 42.32 25.65
N HIS A 9 -59.86 41.07 25.71
CA HIS A 9 -59.94 40.07 24.63
C HIS A 9 -58.69 39.22 24.35
N GLY A 10 -58.73 37.99 24.87
CA GLY A 10 -58.02 36.85 24.26
C GLY A 10 -58.75 36.36 23.00
N PRO A 11 -58.04 35.75 22.05
CA PRO A 11 -58.68 35.04 20.94
C PRO A 11 -58.57 33.52 21.10
N SER A 12 -59.74 32.88 21.04
CA SER A 12 -59.89 31.46 20.73
C SER A 12 -59.51 31.20 19.27
N THR A 13 -58.80 30.11 19.00
CA THR A 13 -58.69 29.44 17.68
C THR A 13 -60.06 28.83 17.29
N PRO A 14 -60.33 28.32 16.05
CA PRO A 14 -59.39 27.77 15.04
C PRO A 14 -59.76 27.89 13.51
N THR A 15 -58.89 27.31 12.64
CA THR A 15 -59.17 26.72 11.28
C THR A 15 -59.29 27.73 10.10
N SER A 16 -58.71 27.62 8.89
CA SER A 16 -58.10 26.61 7.99
C SER A 16 -57.27 27.38 6.92
N SER A 17 -56.09 26.97 6.43
CA SER A 17 -55.86 25.99 5.34
C SER A 17 -54.36 26.02 4.92
N PRO A 18 -53.83 24.96 4.26
CA PRO A 18 -52.42 24.59 4.33
C PRO A 18 -51.54 24.99 3.14
N ILE A 19 -50.25 24.96 3.45
CA ILE A 19 -49.04 25.15 2.66
C ILE A 19 -48.90 24.09 1.55
N SER A 20 -48.74 24.53 0.29
CA SER A 20 -48.23 23.67 -0.79
C SER A 20 -46.71 23.65 -0.75
N GLN A 21 -46.14 22.76 0.06
CA GLN A 21 -44.75 22.32 -0.11
C GLN A 21 -44.73 21.22 -1.18
N VAL A 22 -44.05 21.54 -2.29
CA VAL A 22 -43.71 20.59 -3.34
C VAL A 22 -42.88 19.46 -2.72
N LYS A 23 -43.52 18.32 -2.48
CA LYS A 23 -42.86 17.07 -2.11
C LYS A 23 -41.95 16.67 -3.26
N LYS A 24 -40.62 16.82 -3.08
CA LYS A 24 -39.65 16.06 -3.86
C LYS A 24 -40.00 14.59 -3.70
N SER A 25 -40.32 13.95 -4.81
CA SER A 25 -40.49 12.50 -4.91
C SER A 25 -39.19 11.83 -4.49
N VAL A 26 -39.13 11.38 -3.23
CA VAL A 26 -38.14 10.38 -2.81
C VAL A 26 -38.62 9.07 -3.41
N THR A 27 -38.18 8.78 -4.64
CA THR A 27 -38.20 7.40 -5.14
C THR A 27 -37.45 6.55 -4.13
N PRO A 28 -38.08 5.51 -3.54
CA PRO A 28 -37.37 4.61 -2.64
C PRO A 28 -36.22 3.97 -3.42
N ALA A 29 -34.99 4.19 -2.96
CA ALA A 29 -33.83 3.54 -3.56
C ALA A 29 -34.04 2.02 -3.44
N SER A 30 -34.11 1.34 -4.57
CA SER A 30 -34.27 -0.11 -4.59
C SER A 30 -33.10 -0.74 -3.82
N PRO A 31 -33.33 -1.72 -2.92
CA PRO A 31 -32.27 -2.35 -2.12
C PRO A 31 -31.11 -2.87 -2.96
N SER A 32 -31.41 -3.29 -4.20
CA SER A 32 -30.42 -3.68 -5.19
C SER A 32 -29.46 -2.55 -5.57
N ARG A 33 -29.93 -1.32 -5.80
CA ARG A 33 -29.03 -0.18 -6.12
C ARG A 33 -28.14 0.20 -4.94
N ALA A 34 -28.62 0.04 -3.71
CA ALA A 34 -27.83 0.30 -2.51
C ALA A 34 -26.71 -0.74 -2.32
N SER A 35 -26.98 -2.02 -2.61
CA SER A 35 -25.96 -3.08 -2.55
C SER A 35 -24.93 -2.94 -3.67
N ASP A 36 -25.30 -2.48 -4.87
CA ASP A 36 -24.34 -2.18 -5.95
C ASP A 36 -23.32 -1.15 -5.51
N VAL A 37 -23.79 0.03 -5.06
CA VAL A 37 -22.92 1.11 -4.60
C VAL A 37 -21.99 0.64 -3.47
N SER A 38 -22.44 -0.34 -2.66
CA SER A 38 -21.62 -0.92 -1.60
C SER A 38 -20.50 -1.83 -2.11
N ILE A 39 -20.75 -2.69 -3.11
CA ILE A 39 -19.75 -3.61 -3.69
C ILE A 39 -18.67 -2.80 -4.41
N HIS A 40 -19.08 -1.84 -5.25
CA HIS A 40 -18.14 -0.97 -5.98
C HIS A 40 -17.24 -0.21 -4.99
N ARG A 41 -17.84 0.40 -3.94
CA ARG A 41 -17.05 1.12 -2.94
C ARG A 41 -16.07 0.20 -2.20
N LYS A 42 -16.52 -0.98 -1.75
CA LYS A 42 -15.66 -1.96 -1.06
C LYS A 42 -14.50 -2.40 -1.97
N PHE A 43 -14.79 -2.74 -3.23
CA PHE A 43 -13.77 -3.20 -4.18
C PHE A 43 -12.74 -2.10 -4.47
N ARG A 44 -13.19 -0.86 -4.68
CA ARG A 44 -12.29 0.30 -4.82
C ARG A 44 -11.39 0.49 -3.60
N THR A 45 -11.94 0.36 -2.39
CA THR A 45 -11.13 0.43 -1.15
C THR A 45 -10.04 -0.63 -1.13
N LEU A 46 -10.33 -1.87 -1.55
CA LEU A 46 -9.34 -2.93 -1.64
C LEU A 46 -8.26 -2.63 -2.70
N LEU A 47 -8.63 -2.07 -3.86
CA LEU A 47 -7.67 -1.64 -4.89
C LEU A 47 -6.73 -0.54 -4.37
N HIS A 48 -7.27 0.47 -3.67
CA HIS A 48 -6.44 1.49 -3.03
C HIS A 48 -5.52 0.93 -1.94
N GLU A 49 -5.98 -0.11 -1.23
CA GLU A 49 -5.14 -0.78 -0.25
C GLU A 49 -3.97 -1.50 -0.94
N LEU A 50 -4.19 -2.19 -2.06
CA LEU A 50 -3.10 -2.78 -2.85
C LEU A 50 -2.10 -1.73 -3.33
N ARG A 51 -2.58 -0.62 -3.93
CA ARG A 51 -1.73 0.52 -4.30
C ARG A 51 -0.91 1.03 -3.13
N SER A 52 -1.54 1.21 -1.96
CA SER A 52 -0.85 1.70 -0.77
C SER A 52 0.22 0.73 -0.30
N ILE A 53 -0.02 -0.58 -0.35
CA ILE A 53 0.96 -1.61 -0.01
C ILE A 53 2.15 -1.57 -0.98
N ALA A 54 1.88 -1.47 -2.29
CA ALA A 54 2.89 -1.37 -3.33
C ALA A 54 3.79 -0.14 -3.13
N ASN A 55 3.20 1.05 -2.92
CA ASN A 55 3.99 2.26 -2.70
C ASN A 55 4.84 2.15 -1.42
N THR A 56 4.27 1.59 -0.35
CA THR A 56 5.01 1.37 0.91
C THR A 56 6.16 0.37 0.71
N TRP A 57 6.00 -0.60 -0.19
CA TRP A 57 7.07 -1.53 -0.55
C TRP A 57 8.25 -0.79 -1.16
N ASP A 58 7.99 0.06 -2.16
CA ASP A 58 9.02 0.84 -2.84
C ASP A 58 9.70 1.83 -1.90
N ASP A 59 8.95 2.51 -1.04
CA ASP A 59 9.52 3.39 -0.01
C ASP A 59 10.50 2.62 0.90
N ILE A 60 10.09 1.44 1.39
CA ILE A 60 10.94 0.62 2.26
C ILE A 60 12.20 0.15 1.52
N VAL A 61 12.07 -0.30 0.27
CA VAL A 61 13.18 -0.85 -0.51
C VAL A 61 14.15 0.24 -0.96
N LEU A 62 13.63 1.28 -1.62
CA LEU A 62 14.43 2.28 -2.33
C LEU A 62 14.90 3.42 -1.43
N VAL A 63 14.23 3.67 -0.30
CA VAL A 63 14.62 4.72 0.64
C VAL A 63 15.35 4.10 1.83
N ASP A 64 14.65 3.38 2.69
CA ASP A 64 15.22 2.87 3.95
C ASP A 64 16.25 1.76 3.70
N GLY A 65 15.91 0.79 2.85
CA GLY A 65 16.74 -0.38 2.53
C GLY A 65 18.02 0.01 1.82
N LEU A 66 17.87 0.75 0.72
CA LEU A 66 19.01 1.22 -0.06
C LEU A 66 19.95 2.11 0.75
N LYS A 67 19.42 3.02 1.58
CA LYS A 67 20.24 3.85 2.47
C LYS A 67 21.04 3.00 3.44
N THR A 68 20.39 2.03 4.08
CA THR A 68 21.04 1.13 5.04
C THR A 68 22.12 0.27 4.36
N ALA A 69 21.80 -0.30 3.20
CA ALA A 69 22.74 -1.12 2.44
C ALA A 69 23.97 -0.32 1.97
N ARG A 70 23.79 0.93 1.51
CA ARG A 70 24.91 1.82 1.15
C ARG A 70 25.77 2.14 2.37
N THR A 71 25.15 2.48 3.50
CA THR A 71 25.88 2.77 4.75
C THR A 71 26.75 1.58 5.19
N LEU A 72 26.25 0.35 5.03
CA LEU A 72 27.01 -0.87 5.31
C LEU A 72 28.25 -0.98 4.41
N VAL A 73 28.08 -0.81 3.10
CA VAL A 73 29.17 -0.90 2.11
C VAL A 73 30.20 0.22 2.32
N ASP A 74 29.75 1.43 2.58
CA ASP A 74 30.62 2.58 2.85
C ASP A 74 31.43 2.36 4.13
N SER A 75 30.79 1.91 5.21
CA SER A 75 31.46 1.61 6.48
C SER A 75 32.54 0.53 6.33
N ARG A 76 32.26 -0.51 5.53
CA ARG A 76 33.23 -1.56 5.20
C ARG A 76 34.41 -0.99 4.40
N THR A 77 34.11 -0.20 3.37
CA THR A 77 35.14 0.42 2.51
C THR A 77 36.05 1.37 3.31
N GLU A 78 35.46 2.17 4.21
CA GLU A 78 36.23 3.03 5.11
C GLU A 78 37.11 2.23 6.08
N LEU A 79 36.63 1.11 6.60
CA LEU A 79 37.41 0.21 7.44
C LEU A 79 38.57 -0.42 6.67
N ASP A 80 38.32 -0.93 5.46
CA ASP A 80 39.37 -1.52 4.61
C ASP A 80 40.46 -0.50 4.26
N ASN A 81 40.05 0.73 3.94
CA ASN A 81 40.97 1.85 3.70
C ASN A 81 41.80 2.19 4.96
N ALA A 82 41.17 2.21 6.13
CA ALA A 82 41.87 2.47 7.39
C ALA A 82 42.87 1.34 7.74
N LEU A 83 42.50 0.08 7.49
CA LEU A 83 43.35 -1.08 7.70
C LEU A 83 44.55 -1.10 6.74
N ALA A 84 44.37 -0.67 5.49
CA ALA A 84 45.46 -0.56 4.52
C ALA A 84 46.56 0.43 4.93
N MET A 85 46.24 1.40 5.80
CA MET A 85 47.20 2.36 6.34
C MET A 85 47.96 1.85 7.58
N VAL A 86 47.60 0.68 8.12
CA VAL A 86 48.27 0.09 9.27
C VAL A 86 49.62 -0.50 8.85
N PRO A 87 50.73 -0.15 9.52
CA PRO A 87 52.05 -0.70 9.19
C PRO A 87 52.09 -2.22 9.23
N ALA A 88 52.78 -2.83 8.25
CA ALA A 88 52.95 -4.27 8.18
C ALA A 88 53.55 -4.84 9.49
N GLY A 89 52.96 -5.91 10.00
CA GLY A 89 53.38 -6.56 11.25
C GLY A 89 52.81 -5.92 12.53
N THR A 90 51.98 -4.88 12.41
CA THR A 90 51.27 -4.29 13.57
C THR A 90 49.78 -4.62 13.53
N GLN A 91 49.17 -4.77 14.71
CA GLN A 91 47.72 -4.98 14.81
C GLN A 91 46.98 -3.64 14.80
N PRO A 92 45.80 -3.56 14.14
CA PRO A 92 44.95 -2.39 14.19
C PRO A 92 44.45 -2.12 15.61
N ARG A 93 44.35 -0.84 15.99
CA ARG A 93 43.84 -0.45 17.31
C ARG A 93 42.33 -0.66 17.37
N SER A 94 41.82 -1.20 18.48
CA SER A 94 40.38 -1.39 18.69
C SER A 94 39.58 -0.10 18.50
N VAL A 95 40.10 1.06 18.94
CA VAL A 95 39.44 2.36 18.77
C VAL A 95 39.16 2.71 17.28
N MET A 96 39.95 2.16 16.36
CA MET A 96 39.74 2.35 14.91
C MET A 96 38.71 1.39 14.34
N VAL A 97 38.71 0.13 14.80
CA VAL A 97 37.91 -0.96 14.22
C VAL A 97 36.51 -1.03 14.84
N SER A 98 36.42 -0.94 16.17
CA SER A 98 35.17 -1.15 16.91
C SER A 98 34.03 -0.23 16.46
N PRO A 99 34.20 1.10 16.29
CA PRO A 99 33.10 1.96 15.85
C PRO A 99 32.56 1.61 14.46
N LYS A 100 33.41 1.08 13.56
CA LYS A 100 32.98 0.66 12.22
C LYS A 100 32.21 -0.65 12.27
N LEU A 101 32.67 -1.61 13.08
CA LEU A 101 31.95 -2.85 13.29
C LEU A 101 30.56 -2.62 13.92
N ASP A 102 30.47 -1.72 14.92
CA ASP A 102 29.19 -1.38 15.55
C ASP A 102 28.16 -0.85 14.53
N VAL A 103 28.60 0.04 13.62
CA VAL A 103 27.74 0.56 12.53
C VAL A 103 27.35 -0.55 11.56
N MET A 104 28.28 -1.44 11.21
CA MET A 104 27.98 -2.56 10.31
C MET A 104 26.94 -3.52 10.93
N ASP A 105 27.07 -3.83 12.21
CA ASP A 105 26.14 -4.69 12.95
C ASP A 105 24.74 -4.04 13.07
N GLU A 106 24.70 -2.73 13.30
CA GLU A 106 23.45 -1.96 13.29
C GLU A 106 22.78 -2.00 11.90
N CYS A 107 23.55 -1.78 10.83
CA CYS A 107 23.04 -1.84 9.47
C CYS A 107 22.47 -3.23 9.14
N ILE A 108 23.17 -4.30 9.51
CA ILE A 108 22.69 -5.68 9.31
C ILE A 108 21.36 -5.90 10.05
N THR A 109 21.26 -5.44 11.30
CA THR A 109 20.03 -5.54 12.11
C THR A 109 18.87 -4.77 11.46
N LEU A 110 19.14 -3.59 10.91
CA LEU A 110 18.15 -2.78 10.20
C LEU A 110 17.69 -3.45 8.89
N LEU A 111 18.61 -4.05 8.13
CA LEU A 111 18.27 -4.82 6.93
C LEU A 111 17.37 -6.02 7.26
N ASP A 112 17.64 -6.74 8.35
CA ASP A 112 16.76 -7.83 8.82
C ASP A 112 15.36 -7.32 9.16
N SER A 113 15.26 -6.18 9.84
CA SER A 113 13.98 -5.53 10.13
C SER A 113 13.22 -5.16 8.86
N ILE A 114 13.92 -4.70 7.82
CA ILE A 114 13.34 -4.40 6.51
C ILE A 114 12.78 -5.66 5.86
N LEU A 115 13.51 -6.77 5.84
CA LEU A 115 13.02 -8.04 5.29
C LEU A 115 11.76 -8.55 6.01
N VAL A 116 11.68 -8.35 7.33
CA VAL A 116 10.48 -8.65 8.13
C VAL A 116 9.31 -7.77 7.72
N LYS A 117 9.53 -6.46 7.53
CA LYS A 117 8.48 -5.52 7.07
C LYS A 117 7.97 -5.89 5.68
N LEU A 118 8.85 -6.19 4.73
CA LEU A 118 8.47 -6.62 3.37
C LEU A 118 7.66 -7.93 3.41
N SER A 119 8.10 -8.91 4.21
CA SER A 119 7.35 -10.15 4.40
C SER A 119 5.93 -9.90 4.96
N LYS A 120 5.78 -8.91 5.86
CA LYS A 120 4.47 -8.51 6.40
C LYS A 120 3.59 -7.82 5.35
N LEU A 121 4.17 -6.95 4.52
CA LEU A 121 3.45 -6.31 3.41
C LEU A 121 2.94 -7.34 2.41
N LEU A 122 3.77 -8.33 2.05
CA LEU A 122 3.38 -9.39 1.13
C LEU A 122 2.21 -10.20 1.66
N ARG A 123 2.24 -10.58 2.94
CA ARG A 123 1.10 -11.27 3.59
C ARG A 123 -0.16 -10.43 3.58
N ARG A 124 -0.04 -9.12 3.84
CA ARG A 124 -1.16 -8.19 3.79
C ARG A 124 -1.72 -8.08 2.37
N MET A 125 -0.86 -8.04 1.35
CA MET A 125 -1.27 -8.05 -0.06
C MET A 125 -2.11 -9.30 -0.38
N SER A 126 -1.65 -10.48 0.02
CA SER A 126 -2.42 -11.72 -0.12
C SER A 126 -3.77 -11.64 0.58
N THR A 127 -3.83 -11.13 1.81
CA THR A 127 -5.10 -10.95 2.53
C THR A 127 -6.07 -10.02 1.81
N VAL A 128 -5.57 -8.96 1.16
CA VAL A 128 -6.42 -8.06 0.37
C VAL A 128 -6.98 -8.79 -0.86
N LEU A 129 -6.18 -9.62 -1.53
CA LEU A 129 -6.66 -10.45 -2.65
C LEU A 129 -7.70 -11.48 -2.20
N ASP A 130 -7.49 -12.16 -1.08
CA ASP A 130 -8.48 -13.08 -0.49
C ASP A 130 -9.79 -12.35 -0.17
N ASN A 131 -9.71 -11.11 0.33
CA ASN A 131 -10.88 -10.28 0.59
C ASN A 131 -11.60 -9.84 -0.70
N MET A 132 -10.88 -9.63 -1.80
CA MET A 132 -11.48 -9.34 -3.11
C MET A 132 -12.25 -10.55 -3.65
N GLU A 133 -11.66 -11.74 -3.53
CA GLU A 133 -12.31 -13.00 -3.90
C GLU A 133 -13.57 -13.25 -3.03
N ALA A 134 -13.46 -13.07 -1.72
CA ALA A 134 -14.60 -13.16 -0.81
C ALA A 134 -15.72 -12.16 -1.16
N LEU A 135 -15.35 -10.94 -1.59
CA LEU A 135 -16.29 -9.92 -2.04
C LEU A 135 -16.97 -10.31 -3.37
N MET A 136 -16.25 -10.96 -4.29
CA MET A 136 -16.85 -11.51 -5.50
C MET A 136 -17.89 -12.59 -5.17
N PHE A 137 -17.58 -13.53 -4.26
CA PHE A 137 -18.56 -14.53 -3.83
C PHE A 137 -19.75 -13.91 -3.08
N GLU A 138 -19.52 -12.84 -2.29
CA GLU A 138 -20.61 -12.05 -1.70
C GLU A 138 -21.50 -11.43 -2.79
N ALA A 139 -20.87 -10.85 -3.82
CA ALA A 139 -21.58 -10.24 -4.94
C ALA A 139 -22.39 -11.28 -5.72
N GLU A 140 -21.84 -12.46 -5.99
CA GLU A 140 -22.54 -13.54 -6.71
C GLU A 140 -23.80 -13.97 -5.96
N ARG A 141 -23.72 -14.10 -4.62
CA ARG A 141 -24.88 -14.41 -3.78
C ARG A 141 -25.95 -13.31 -3.80
N LEU A 142 -25.56 -12.04 -3.91
CA LEU A 142 -26.47 -10.89 -3.83
C LEU A 142 -27.05 -10.47 -5.19
N LYS A 143 -26.30 -10.70 -6.27
CA LYS A 143 -26.55 -10.16 -7.62
C LYS A 143 -26.71 -11.24 -8.67
N GLY A 144 -26.25 -12.45 -8.38
CA GLY A 144 -26.25 -13.58 -9.30
C GLY A 144 -24.96 -13.67 -10.10
N PHE A 145 -24.81 -14.84 -10.73
CA PHE A 145 -23.67 -15.20 -11.58
C PHE A 145 -23.47 -14.19 -12.71
N GLN A 146 -24.50 -13.92 -13.51
CA GLN A 146 -24.38 -13.05 -14.69
C GLN A 146 -23.77 -11.67 -14.37
N TRP A 147 -24.17 -11.07 -13.25
CA TRP A 147 -23.63 -9.78 -12.82
C TRP A 147 -22.12 -9.83 -12.52
N CYS A 148 -21.62 -10.93 -11.95
CA CYS A 148 -20.21 -11.05 -11.58
C CYS A 148 -19.29 -11.35 -12.79
N HIS A 149 -19.83 -12.06 -13.79
CA HIS A 149 -19.06 -12.64 -14.89
C HIS A 149 -19.19 -11.86 -16.20
N GLU A 150 -20.34 -11.19 -16.44
CA GLU A 150 -20.63 -10.53 -17.72
C GLU A 150 -20.77 -9.00 -17.60
N GLU A 151 -21.31 -8.50 -16.48
CA GLU A 151 -21.58 -7.07 -16.32
C GLU A 151 -20.34 -6.29 -15.88
N PRO A 152 -20.02 -5.15 -16.52
CA PRO A 152 -18.94 -4.29 -16.07
C PRO A 152 -19.16 -3.78 -14.65
N LEU A 153 -18.14 -3.86 -13.81
CA LEU A 153 -18.14 -3.29 -12.47
C LEU A 153 -18.11 -1.76 -12.51
N TRP A 154 -17.53 -1.14 -13.54
CA TRP A 154 -17.58 0.31 -13.72
C TRP A 154 -17.65 0.71 -15.19
N VAL A 155 -16.59 0.38 -15.95
CA VAL A 155 -16.46 0.79 -17.36
C VAL A 155 -16.60 -0.41 -18.27
N SER A 156 -15.61 -1.31 -18.27
CA SER A 156 -15.61 -2.46 -19.17
C SER A 156 -15.28 -3.79 -18.49
N TRP A 157 -14.60 -3.78 -17.34
CA TRP A 157 -14.21 -5.01 -16.64
C TRP A 157 -15.28 -5.51 -15.65
N PRO A 158 -15.73 -6.77 -15.73
CA PRO A 158 -16.52 -7.40 -14.67
C PRO A 158 -15.64 -7.68 -13.44
N ILE A 159 -16.27 -7.86 -12.27
CA ILE A 159 -15.57 -8.10 -11.00
C ILE A 159 -14.70 -9.36 -11.04
N GLU A 160 -15.15 -10.43 -11.69
CA GLU A 160 -14.35 -11.65 -11.87
C GLU A 160 -13.01 -11.36 -12.56
N LYS A 161 -13.07 -10.57 -13.65
CA LYS A 161 -11.88 -10.29 -14.45
C LYS A 161 -10.84 -9.54 -13.62
N PHE A 162 -11.26 -8.61 -12.75
CA PHE A 162 -10.36 -7.97 -11.79
C PHE A 162 -9.72 -8.99 -10.84
N VAL A 163 -10.52 -9.83 -10.19
CA VAL A 163 -10.03 -10.81 -9.20
C VAL A 163 -9.05 -11.79 -9.83
N LEU A 164 -9.38 -12.37 -10.98
CA LEU A 164 -8.52 -13.30 -11.70
C LEU A 164 -7.21 -12.64 -12.13
N SER A 165 -7.27 -11.44 -12.68
CA SER A 165 -6.08 -10.73 -13.15
C SER A 165 -5.19 -10.29 -11.97
N LEU A 166 -5.78 -9.86 -10.85
CA LEU A 166 -5.05 -9.45 -9.64
C LEU A 166 -4.42 -10.62 -8.88
N SER A 167 -4.89 -11.86 -9.08
CA SER A 167 -4.32 -13.04 -8.44
C SER A 167 -2.82 -13.22 -8.73
N GLU A 168 -2.36 -12.75 -9.90
CA GLU A 168 -0.95 -12.82 -10.31
C GLU A 168 -0.08 -11.73 -9.67
N LEU A 169 -0.66 -10.70 -9.07
CA LEU A 169 0.04 -9.52 -8.54
C LEU A 169 1.10 -9.90 -7.51
N THR A 170 0.88 -10.92 -6.69
CA THR A 170 1.82 -11.28 -5.61
C THR A 170 3.12 -11.91 -6.11
N THR A 171 3.11 -12.54 -7.28
CA THR A 171 4.27 -13.24 -7.86
C THR A 171 5.53 -12.35 -7.98
N PRO A 172 5.47 -11.17 -8.62
CA PRO A 172 6.62 -10.27 -8.72
C PRO A 172 7.10 -9.78 -7.35
N TYR A 173 6.22 -9.58 -6.37
CA TYR A 173 6.60 -9.20 -5.00
C TYR A 173 7.25 -10.35 -4.22
N HIS A 174 6.82 -11.59 -4.43
CA HIS A 174 7.51 -12.77 -3.90
C HIS A 174 8.95 -12.86 -4.41
N ARG A 175 9.14 -12.66 -5.72
CA ARG A 175 10.48 -12.67 -6.36
C ARG A 175 11.33 -11.49 -5.87
N SER A 176 10.75 -10.29 -5.76
CA SER A 176 11.42 -9.13 -5.19
C SER A 176 11.88 -9.41 -3.75
N LEU A 177 11.05 -9.99 -2.89
CA LEU A 177 11.46 -10.35 -1.53
C LEU A 177 12.59 -11.38 -1.50
N ALA A 178 12.53 -12.40 -2.37
CA ALA A 178 13.59 -13.41 -2.47
C ALA A 178 14.92 -12.78 -2.86
N LEU A 179 14.93 -11.92 -3.89
CA LEU A 179 16.10 -11.16 -4.30
C LEU A 179 16.67 -10.33 -3.15
N HIS A 180 15.84 -9.57 -2.45
CA HIS A 180 16.32 -8.75 -1.32
C HIS A 180 16.93 -9.59 -0.19
N LYS A 181 16.41 -10.79 0.08
CA LYS A 181 17.03 -11.72 1.04
C LYS A 181 18.41 -12.14 0.56
N GLU A 182 18.54 -12.57 -0.70
CA GLU A 182 19.81 -12.97 -1.29
C GLU A 182 20.85 -11.84 -1.26
N LEU A 183 20.42 -10.60 -1.59
CA LEU A 183 21.29 -9.42 -1.55
C LEU A 183 21.75 -9.09 -0.12
N VAL A 184 20.84 -9.13 0.87
CA VAL A 184 21.21 -8.92 2.28
C VAL A 184 22.17 -10.01 2.76
N ASP A 185 21.93 -11.27 2.41
CA ASP A 185 22.80 -12.39 2.78
C ASP A 185 24.20 -12.25 2.16
N ALA A 186 24.29 -11.81 0.91
CA ALA A 186 25.56 -11.51 0.25
C ALA A 186 26.31 -10.36 0.96
N LEU A 187 25.60 -9.27 1.29
CA LEU A 187 26.18 -8.10 1.96
C LEU A 187 26.60 -8.37 3.41
N ARG A 188 25.98 -9.35 4.08
CA ARG A 188 26.30 -9.77 5.45
C ARG A 188 27.71 -10.34 5.57
N SER A 189 28.22 -11.00 4.53
CA SER A 189 29.57 -11.56 4.57
C SER A 189 30.63 -10.47 4.75
N HIS A 190 31.49 -10.60 5.76
CA HIS A 190 32.60 -9.65 5.98
C HIS A 190 33.72 -9.78 4.96
N THR A 191 33.71 -10.82 4.12
CA THR A 191 34.73 -11.08 3.09
C THR A 191 34.27 -10.74 1.68
N VAL A 192 33.05 -10.21 1.53
CA VAL A 192 32.52 -9.80 0.22
C VAL A 192 33.37 -8.67 -0.35
N SER A 193 33.68 -8.75 -1.64
CA SER A 193 34.48 -7.73 -2.30
C SER A 193 33.69 -6.42 -2.48
N PHE A 194 34.41 -5.31 -2.71
CA PHE A 194 33.76 -4.04 -3.07
C PHE A 194 32.94 -4.17 -4.36
N GLU A 195 33.44 -4.90 -5.36
CA GLU A 195 32.74 -5.06 -6.64
C GLU A 195 31.47 -5.90 -6.48
N ASP A 196 31.50 -6.97 -5.68
CA ASP A 196 30.31 -7.76 -5.36
C ASP A 196 29.29 -6.93 -4.57
N SER A 197 29.76 -6.11 -3.61
CA SER A 197 28.92 -5.19 -2.86
C SER A 197 28.25 -4.16 -3.76
N ARG A 198 29.01 -3.58 -4.71
CA ARG A 198 28.50 -2.63 -5.70
C ARG A 198 27.48 -3.28 -6.63
N ASN A 199 27.75 -4.51 -7.09
CA ASN A 199 26.81 -5.28 -7.90
C ASN A 199 25.51 -5.57 -7.15
N ALA A 200 25.60 -5.91 -5.85
CA ALA A 200 24.43 -6.10 -5.01
C ALA A 200 23.59 -4.82 -4.89
N ILE A 201 24.24 -3.65 -4.70
CA ILE A 201 23.54 -2.35 -4.67
C ILE A 201 22.89 -2.02 -6.02
N ASN A 202 23.55 -2.31 -7.14
CA ASN A 202 22.96 -2.07 -8.47
C ASN A 202 21.71 -2.93 -8.68
N GLN A 203 21.78 -4.22 -8.37
CA GLN A 203 20.63 -5.13 -8.45
C GLN A 203 19.49 -4.70 -7.52
N TRP A 204 19.82 -4.20 -6.33
CA TRP A 204 18.84 -3.65 -5.38
C TRP A 204 18.04 -2.51 -6.01
N VAL A 205 18.73 -1.56 -6.66
CA VAL A 205 18.10 -0.39 -7.30
C VAL A 205 17.28 -0.78 -8.53
N GLU A 206 17.74 -1.76 -9.29
CA GLU A 206 17.12 -2.13 -10.56
C GLU A 206 15.71 -2.71 -10.41
N GLN A 207 15.39 -3.30 -9.24
CA GLN A 207 14.14 -3.99 -8.93
C GLN A 207 13.58 -4.79 -10.13
N PRO A 208 14.34 -5.74 -10.70
CA PRO A 208 14.04 -6.33 -12.00
C PRO A 208 12.67 -7.01 -12.07
N PHE A 209 12.17 -7.52 -10.95
CA PHE A 209 10.86 -8.17 -10.88
C PHE A 209 9.69 -7.21 -10.73
N LEU A 210 9.91 -5.95 -10.35
CA LEU A 210 8.83 -4.97 -10.18
C LEU A 210 8.81 -3.91 -11.30
N ARG A 211 9.90 -3.77 -12.08
CA ARG A 211 10.00 -2.78 -13.15
C ARG A 211 8.84 -2.85 -14.15
N ASP A 212 8.56 -4.05 -14.65
CA ASP A 212 7.53 -4.26 -15.68
C ASP A 212 6.30 -5.02 -15.14
N ASP A 213 6.43 -5.65 -13.97
CA ASP A 213 5.39 -6.49 -13.37
C ASP A 213 4.82 -5.92 -12.06
N GLY A 214 5.35 -4.79 -11.57
CA GLY A 214 4.88 -4.14 -10.34
C GLY A 214 3.52 -3.46 -10.49
N TRP A 215 2.99 -2.95 -9.37
CA TRP A 215 1.71 -2.24 -9.36
C TRP A 215 1.69 -1.08 -10.35
N ASP A 216 2.65 -0.16 -10.27
CA ASP A 216 2.67 1.04 -11.12
C ASP A 216 2.71 0.69 -12.62
N ALA A 217 3.44 -0.36 -12.99
CA ALA A 217 3.62 -0.77 -14.39
C ALA A 217 2.37 -1.43 -15.00
N LYS A 218 1.58 -2.17 -14.19
CA LYS A 218 0.47 -2.99 -14.71
C LYS A 218 -0.92 -2.47 -14.34
N TRP A 219 -1.04 -1.80 -13.20
CA TRP A 219 -2.33 -1.57 -12.56
C TRP A 219 -2.73 -0.11 -12.49
N GLU A 220 -1.78 0.83 -12.46
CA GLU A 220 -2.11 2.24 -12.25
C GLU A 220 -2.95 2.80 -13.40
N ASP A 221 -2.47 2.70 -14.64
CA ASP A 221 -3.20 3.13 -15.84
C ASP A 221 -4.53 2.38 -16.02
N LEU A 222 -4.55 1.08 -15.69
CA LEU A 222 -5.75 0.26 -15.77
C LEU A 222 -6.80 0.73 -14.77
N CYS A 223 -6.40 0.99 -13.52
CA CYS A 223 -7.29 1.50 -12.50
C CYS A 223 -7.77 2.92 -12.82
N GLU A 224 -6.92 3.77 -13.39
CA GLU A 224 -7.32 5.10 -13.87
C GLU A 224 -8.41 5.01 -14.95
N ALA A 225 -8.27 4.07 -15.90
CA ALA A 225 -9.24 3.88 -16.97
C ALA A 225 -10.54 3.17 -16.53
N GLU A 226 -10.45 2.17 -15.66
CA GLU A 226 -11.56 1.29 -15.32
C GLU A 226 -12.28 1.65 -14.02
N VAL A 227 -11.65 2.35 -13.07
CA VAL A 227 -12.21 2.57 -11.74
C VAL A 227 -12.70 4.00 -11.61
N GLU A 228 -14.03 4.19 -11.53
CA GLU A 228 -14.60 5.52 -11.29
C GLU A 228 -13.99 6.11 -10.02
N LYS A 229 -13.60 7.39 -10.04
CA LYS A 229 -13.08 8.11 -8.86
C LYS A 229 -11.76 7.56 -8.29
N TRP A 230 -10.89 7.02 -9.15
CA TRP A 230 -9.59 6.48 -8.75
C TRP A 230 -8.70 7.50 -8.02
N ASP A 231 -8.59 8.75 -8.48
CA ASP A 231 -7.70 9.73 -7.82
C ASP A 231 -8.32 10.45 -6.60
N THR A 232 -9.62 10.28 -6.37
CA THR A 232 -10.29 10.89 -5.22
C THR A 232 -10.23 9.96 -4.02
N ARG A 233 -9.30 10.25 -3.11
CA ARG A 233 -9.27 9.68 -1.76
C ARG A 233 -10.42 10.18 -0.89
#